data_AF-I2Q6T7-F1
#
_entry.id   AF-I2Q6T7-F1
#
_cell.length_a   1.000
_cell.length_b   1.000
_cell.length_c   1.000
_cell.angle_alpha   90.00
_cell.angle_beta   90.00
_cell.angle_gamma   90.00
#
_symmetry.space_group_name_H-M   'P 1'
#
loop_
_entity.id
_entity.type
_entity.pdbx_description
1 polymer ?
#
loop_
_entity_poly.entity_id
_entity_poly.type
_entity_poly.pdbx_seq_one_letter_code
_entity_poly.pdbx_strand_id
1 'polypeptide(L)'
;MHILTVTSRPAAFTEFLAALAEDGVETALAQTAGAALDRVKNEPPTLVLVDQGLADAEAFGLVARLMRTNAAVHTAVVSDLSPEDFHEAGEGLGILAAIPPHPSATDARALLGTLRLLGC
;
A
#
# COMPACT_ATOMS: atom_id res chain seq x y z
N MET A 1 -11.59 8.40 -3.79
CA MET A 1 -10.61 7.48 -3.20
C MET A 1 -9.24 7.79 -3.79
N HIS A 2 -8.20 7.89 -2.96
CA HIS A 2 -6.83 8.15 -3.42
C HIS A 2 -5.88 7.11 -2.80
N ILE A 3 -5.04 6.49 -3.63
CA ILE A 3 -4.09 5.46 -3.22
C ILE A 3 -2.65 5.92 -3.50
N LEU A 4 -1.82 5.88 -2.46
CA LEU A 4 -0.38 6.16 -2.57
C LEU A 4 0.39 4.85 -2.64
N THR A 5 1.11 4.61 -3.74
CA THR A 5 2.02 3.46 -3.87
C THR A 5 3.46 3.88 -3.59
N VAL A 6 4.09 3.22 -2.62
CA VAL A 6 5.46 3.47 -2.19
C VAL A 6 6.35 2.38 -2.76
N THR A 7 7.10 2.66 -3.83
CA THR A 7 7.90 1.65 -4.53
C THR A 7 9.15 2.24 -5.19
N SER A 8 10.23 1.47 -5.19
CA SER A 8 11.45 1.75 -5.97
C SER A 8 11.36 1.24 -7.42
N ARG A 9 10.33 0.47 -7.76
CA ARG A 9 10.13 -0.24 -9.04
C ARG A 9 8.76 0.07 -9.68
N PRO A 10 8.46 1.34 -9.99
CA PRO A 10 7.12 1.75 -10.45
C PRO A 10 6.64 1.01 -11.70
N ALA A 11 7.55 0.60 -12.59
CA ALA A 11 7.21 -0.17 -13.79
C ALA A 11 6.49 -1.50 -13.47
N ALA A 12 6.79 -2.13 -12.33
CA ALA A 12 6.15 -3.38 -11.93
C ALA A 12 4.70 -3.23 -11.45
N PHE A 13 4.25 -1.99 -11.22
CA PHE A 13 2.88 -1.67 -10.79
C PHE A 13 2.02 -1.12 -11.94
N THR A 14 2.54 -1.06 -13.17
CA THR A 14 1.86 -0.41 -14.29
C THR A 14 0.45 -0.96 -14.52
N GLU A 15 0.28 -2.28 -14.56
CA GLU A 15 -1.03 -2.91 -14.79
C GLU A 15 -1.98 -2.68 -13.61
N PHE A 16 -1.47 -2.81 -12.38
CA PHE A 16 -2.23 -2.56 -11.16
C PHE A 16 -2.73 -1.11 -11.07
N LEU A 17 -1.86 -0.12 -11.30
CA LEU A 17 -2.20 1.30 -11.25
C LEU A 17 -3.17 1.69 -12.37
N ALA A 18 -3.01 1.13 -13.57
CA ALA A 18 -3.94 1.34 -14.67
C ALA A 18 -5.36 0.86 -14.29
N ALA A 19 -5.47 -0.34 -13.71
CA ALA A 19 -6.76 -0.88 -13.28
C ALA A 19 -7.42 -0.06 -12.16
N LEU A 20 -6.64 0.53 -11.24
CA LEU A 20 -7.15 1.49 -10.26
C LEU A 20 -7.70 2.75 -10.94
N ALA A 21 -6.95 3.32 -11.88
CA ALA A 21 -7.33 4.54 -12.58
C ALA A 21 -8.59 4.36 -13.45
N GLU A 22 -8.77 3.19 -14.09
CA GLU A 22 -9.99 2.84 -14.83
C GLU A 22 -11.25 2.86 -13.95
N ASP A 23 -11.11 2.59 -12.66
CA ASP A 23 -12.19 2.62 -11.67
C ASP A 23 -12.37 4.02 -11.03
N GLY A 24 -11.65 5.03 -11.53
CA GLY A 24 -11.74 6.43 -11.08
C GLY A 24 -10.97 6.72 -9.78
N VAL A 25 -10.05 5.83 -9.40
CA VAL A 25 -9.19 6.02 -8.22
C VAL A 25 -8.02 6.92 -8.58
N GLU A 26 -7.82 7.97 -7.79
CA GLU A 26 -6.63 8.81 -7.94
C GLU A 26 -5.42 8.02 -7.43
N THR A 27 -4.31 8.04 -8.16
CA THR A 27 -3.10 7.31 -7.79
C THR A 27 -1.90 8.26 -7.71
N ALA A 28 -1.10 8.08 -6.66
CA ALA A 28 0.17 8.78 -6.48
C ALA A 28 1.30 7.79 -6.22
N LEU A 29 2.52 8.24 -6.51
CA LEU A 29 3.75 7.49 -6.24
C LEU A 29 4.64 8.23 -5.23
N ALA A 30 5.32 7.43 -4.41
CA ALA A 30 6.47 7.83 -3.60
C ALA A 30 7.57 6.78 -3.77
N GLN A 31 8.83 7.21 -3.85
CA GLN A 31 9.96 6.28 -4.04
C GLN A 31 10.71 5.96 -2.73
N THR A 32 10.37 6.64 -1.64
CA THR A 32 11.02 6.51 -0.34
C THR A 32 10.01 6.56 0.79
N ALA A 33 10.35 5.95 1.93
CA ALA A 33 9.58 6.02 3.15
C ALA A 33 9.42 7.47 3.64
N GLY A 34 10.47 8.29 3.53
CA GLY A 34 10.42 9.70 3.88
C GLY A 34 9.35 10.48 3.10
N ALA A 35 9.31 10.31 1.78
CA ALA A 35 8.32 10.98 0.92
C ALA A 35 6.90 10.49 1.21
N ALA A 36 6.72 9.20 1.49
CA ALA A 36 5.44 8.64 1.86
C ALA A 36 4.90 9.22 3.17
N LEU A 37 5.76 9.33 4.20
CA LEU A 37 5.38 9.90 5.49
C LEU A 37 5.03 11.39 5.40
N ASP A 38 5.73 12.15 4.56
CA ASP A 38 5.40 13.55 4.32
C ASP A 38 4.02 13.69 3.64
N ARG A 39 3.76 12.90 2.59
CA ARG A 39 2.45 12.84 1.92
C ARG A 39 1.33 12.52 2.92
N VAL A 40 1.48 11.47 3.73
CA VAL A 40 0.46 11.07 4.72
C VAL A 40 0.17 12.17 5.75
N LYS A 41 1.16 13.01 6.11
CA LYS A 41 0.96 14.12 7.04
C LYS A 41 0.20 15.28 6.42
N ASN A 42 0.49 15.61 5.17
CA ASN A 42 -0.02 16.82 4.52
C ASN A 42 -1.33 16.57 3.76
N GLU A 43 -1.44 15.41 3.09
CA GLU A 43 -2.58 15.01 2.27
C GLU A 43 -2.79 13.50 2.42
N PRO A 44 -3.48 13.05 3.49
CA PRO A 44 -3.59 11.64 3.80
C PRO A 44 -4.38 10.89 2.72
N PRO A 45 -3.78 9.86 2.07
CA PRO A 45 -4.49 9.01 1.13
C PRO A 45 -5.47 8.09 1.88
N THR A 46 -6.40 7.49 1.15
CA THR A 46 -7.29 6.44 1.68
C THR A 46 -6.49 5.20 2.08
N LEU A 47 -5.52 4.82 1.22
CA LEU A 47 -4.65 3.67 1.44
C LEU A 47 -3.22 3.96 0.97
N VAL A 48 -2.24 3.44 1.71
CA VAL A 48 -0.84 3.37 1.29
C VAL A 48 -0.46 1.93 0.97
N LEU A 49 -0.06 1.67 -0.28
CA LEU A 49 0.52 0.41 -0.70
C LEU A 49 2.04 0.48 -0.55
N VAL A 50 2.60 -0.31 0.35
CA VAL A 50 4.04 -0.31 0.65
C VAL A 50 4.71 -1.49 -0.04
N ASP A 51 5.69 -1.20 -0.89
CA ASP A 51 6.51 -2.20 -1.55
C ASP A 51 7.68 -2.69 -0.68
N GLN A 52 8.19 -3.88 -0.98
CA GLN A 52 9.46 -4.38 -0.44
C GLN A 52 10.66 -3.72 -1.14
N GLY A 53 11.82 -3.78 -0.49
CA GLY A 53 13.09 -3.34 -1.10
C GLY A 53 13.21 -1.83 -1.27
N LEU A 54 12.53 -1.04 -0.43
CA LEU A 54 12.78 0.40 -0.33
C LEU A 54 14.17 0.61 0.30
N ALA A 55 14.93 1.57 -0.23
CA ALA A 55 16.30 1.81 0.22
C ALA A 55 16.39 2.38 1.65
N ASP A 56 15.33 3.03 2.14
CA ASP A 56 15.32 3.78 3.39
C ASP A 56 14.37 3.22 4.47
N ALA A 57 13.68 2.10 4.22
CA ALA A 57 12.89 1.39 5.23
C ALA A 57 12.50 -0.03 4.79
N GLU A 58 12.38 -0.93 5.78
CA GLU A 58 11.67 -2.19 5.63
C GLU A 58 10.15 -1.95 5.54
N ALA A 59 9.44 -2.76 4.76
CA ALA A 59 8.01 -2.55 4.44
C ALA A 59 7.12 -2.50 5.69
N PHE A 60 7.17 -3.52 6.55
CA PHE A 60 6.41 -3.56 7.82
C PHE A 60 6.83 -2.44 8.78
N GLY A 61 8.13 -2.11 8.80
CA GLY A 61 8.65 -0.98 9.58
C GLY A 61 8.08 0.36 9.13
N LEU A 62 7.89 0.56 7.82
CA LEU A 62 7.21 1.73 7.27
C LEU A 62 5.73 1.74 7.64
N VAL A 63 5.02 0.62 7.53
CA VAL A 63 3.61 0.53 7.98
C VAL A 63 3.47 0.97 9.43
N ALA A 64 4.31 0.45 10.33
CA ALA A 64 4.28 0.85 11.74
C ALA A 64 4.51 2.36 11.93
N ARG A 65 5.36 2.99 11.11
CA ARG A 65 5.59 4.44 11.12
C ARG A 65 4.38 5.21 10.56
N LEU A 66 3.74 4.71 9.51
CA LEU A 66 2.55 5.31 8.92
C LEU A 66 1.38 5.29 9.92
N MET A 67 1.16 4.18 10.62
CA MET A 67 0.13 4.10 11.68
C MET A 67 0.36 5.10 12.80
N ARG A 68 1.61 5.24 13.27
CA ARG A 68 1.98 6.24 14.28
C ARG A 68 1.80 7.68 13.79
N THR A 69 1.86 7.87 12.48
CA THR A 69 1.72 9.20 11.85
C THR A 69 0.25 9.54 11.64
N ASN A 70 -0.53 8.60 11.10
CA ASN A 70 -1.97 8.73 10.91
C ASN A 70 -2.63 7.34 10.86
N ALA A 71 -3.25 6.95 11.97
CA ALA A 71 -3.90 5.64 12.11
C ALA A 71 -5.20 5.50 11.30
N ALA A 72 -5.74 6.59 10.73
CA ALA A 72 -6.93 6.54 9.89
C ALA A 72 -6.63 6.08 8.46
N VAL A 73 -5.35 6.00 8.07
CA VAL A 73 -4.93 5.59 6.73
C VAL A 73 -4.80 4.08 6.68
N HIS A 74 -5.48 3.43 5.74
CA HIS A 74 -5.32 2.00 5.51
C HIS A 74 -3.94 1.69 4.91
N THR A 75 -3.43 0.50 5.17
CA THR A 75 -2.16 0.06 4.57
C THR A 75 -2.31 -1.29 3.92
N ALA A 76 -1.63 -1.48 2.79
CA ALA A 76 -1.42 -2.77 2.17
C ALA A 76 0.08 -2.96 1.96
N VAL A 77 0.56 -4.19 2.00
CA VAL A 77 1.98 -4.51 1.88
C VAL A 77 2.18 -5.47 0.73
N VAL A 78 3.14 -5.16 -0.14
CA VAL A 78 3.61 -6.12 -1.13
C VAL A 78 4.49 -7.15 -0.44
N SER A 79 4.23 -8.43 -0.65
CA SER A 79 4.95 -9.49 0.04
C SER A 79 4.93 -10.79 -0.75
N ASP A 80 6.08 -11.46 -0.80
CA ASP A 80 6.23 -12.85 -1.24
C ASP A 80 6.13 -13.87 -0.08
N LEU A 81 6.03 -13.40 1.17
CA LEU A 81 5.90 -14.24 2.36
C LEU A 81 4.67 -15.16 2.29
N SER A 82 4.82 -16.32 2.93
CA SER A 82 3.69 -17.20 3.23
C SER A 82 2.65 -16.48 4.09
N PRO A 83 1.37 -16.90 4.06
CA PRO A 83 0.32 -16.30 4.89
C PRO A 83 0.63 -16.31 6.40
N GLU A 84 1.30 -17.37 6.89
CA GLU A 84 1.72 -17.48 8.29
C GLU A 84 2.78 -16.44 8.67
N ASP A 85 3.86 -16.36 7.89
CA ASP A 85 4.95 -15.40 8.10
C ASP A 85 4.47 -13.97 7.95
N PHE A 86 3.56 -13.72 6.99
CA PHE A 86 2.95 -12.40 6.81
C PHE A 86 2.09 -12.00 8.00
N HIS A 87 1.31 -12.95 8.56
CA HIS A 87 0.50 -12.67 9.74
C HIS A 87 1.37 -12.34 10.96
N GLU A 88 2.44 -13.12 11.18
CA GLU A 88 3.38 -12.88 12.28
C GLU A 88 4.08 -11.53 12.12
N ALA A 89 4.62 -11.23 10.94
CA ALA A 89 5.31 -9.96 10.67
C ALA A 89 4.36 -8.74 10.69
N GLY A 90 3.09 -8.95 10.34
CA GLY A 90 2.05 -7.93 10.27
C GLY A 90 1.21 -7.78 11.53
N GLU A 91 1.45 -8.58 12.58
CA GLU A 91 0.61 -8.60 13.77
C GLU A 91 0.55 -7.23 14.44
N GLY A 92 -0.66 -6.79 14.77
CA GLY A 92 -0.89 -5.49 15.41
C GLY A 92 -0.71 -4.27 14.49
N LEU A 93 -0.34 -4.46 13.22
CA LEU A 93 -0.15 -3.36 12.25
C LEU A 93 -1.41 -3.00 11.45
N GLY A 94 -2.51 -3.74 11.62
CA GLY A 94 -3.78 -3.42 10.95
C GLY A 94 -3.68 -3.37 9.42
N ILE A 95 -2.77 -4.16 8.82
CA ILE A 95 -2.58 -4.23 7.38
C ILE A 95 -3.83 -4.83 6.75
N LEU A 96 -4.39 -4.12 5.77
CA LEU A 96 -5.63 -4.48 5.11
C LEU A 96 -5.47 -5.67 4.17
N ALA A 97 -4.36 -5.70 3.43
CA ALA A 97 -4.11 -6.72 2.41
C ALA A 97 -2.61 -6.96 2.18
N ALA A 98 -2.28 -8.21 1.89
CA ALA A 98 -1.03 -8.59 1.23
C ALA A 98 -1.24 -8.55 -0.29
N ILE A 99 -0.30 -7.95 -1.01
CA ILE A 99 -0.31 -7.85 -2.48
C ILE A 99 0.90 -8.62 -3.02
N PRO A 100 0.78 -9.40 -4.10
CA PRO A 100 1.93 -10.14 -4.63
C PRO A 100 3.00 -9.20 -5.21
N PRO A 101 4.28 -9.63 -5.29
CA PRO A 101 5.38 -8.83 -5.84
C PRO A 101 5.14 -8.32 -7.25
N HIS A 102 4.38 -9.06 -8.07
CA HIS A 102 3.97 -8.64 -9.41
C HIS A 102 2.46 -8.40 -9.43
N PRO A 103 2.01 -7.22 -8.96
CA PRO A 103 0.58 -6.94 -8.84
C PRO A 103 -0.06 -6.77 -10.20
N SER A 104 -1.17 -7.48 -10.40
CA SER A 104 -1.98 -7.47 -11.61
C SER A 104 -3.21 -6.56 -11.48
N ALA A 105 -3.95 -6.40 -12.58
CA ALA A 105 -5.26 -5.75 -12.57
C ALA A 105 -6.27 -6.48 -11.65
N THR A 106 -6.13 -7.79 -11.46
CA THR A 106 -7.02 -8.56 -10.56
C THR A 106 -6.77 -8.20 -9.10
N ASP A 107 -5.50 -8.03 -8.72
CA ASP A 107 -5.12 -7.62 -7.37
C ASP A 107 -5.65 -6.21 -7.04
N ALA A 108 -5.60 -5.30 -8.01
CA ALA A 108 -6.17 -3.96 -7.89
C ALA A 108 -7.68 -4.00 -7.61
N ARG A 109 -8.43 -4.79 -8.39
CA ARG A 109 -9.88 -4.94 -8.22
C ARG A 109 -10.24 -5.60 -6.90
N ALA A 110 -9.47 -6.58 -6.45
CA ALA A 110 -9.65 -7.22 -5.15
C ALA A 110 -9.45 -6.21 -4.01
N LEU A 111 -8.38 -5.42 -4.05
CA LEU A 111 -8.11 -4.37 -3.06
C LEU A 111 -9.24 -3.33 -3.00
N LEU A 112 -9.72 -2.87 -4.17
CA LEU A 112 -10.84 -1.93 -4.25
C LEU A 112 -12.15 -2.52 -3.71
N GLY A 113 -12.41 -3.80 -3.98
CA GLY A 113 -13.53 -4.52 -3.39
C GLY A 113 -13.50 -4.46 -1.86
N THR A 114 -12.34 -4.73 -1.26
CA THR A 114 -12.16 -4.64 0.20
C THR A 114 -12.36 -3.22 0.72
N LEU A 115 -11.80 -2.19 0.06
CA LEU A 115 -11.96 -0.79 0.49
C LEU A 115 -13.43 -0.33 0.44
N ARG A 116 -14.17 -0.70 -0.61
CA ARG A 116 -15.60 -0.38 -0.73
C ARG A 116 -16.45 -1.03 0.37
N LEU A 117 -16.10 -2.24 0.81
CA LEU A 117 -16.78 -2.91 1.94
C LEU A 117 -16.57 -2.19 3.27
N LEU A 118 -15.47 -1.43 3.40
CA LEU A 118 -15.19 -0.58 4.56
C LEU A 118 -15.87 0.81 4.47
N GLY A 119 -16.57 1.10 3.37
CA GLY A 119 -17.24 2.38 3.14
C GLY A 119 -16.32 3.50 2.63
N CYS A 120 -15.15 3.15 2.07
CA CYS A 120 -14.22 4.09 1.45
C CYS A 120 -14.52 4.39 -0.03
#